data_AF-A0A7S2QNM7-F1
#
_entry.id   AF-A0A7S2QNM7-F1
#
_cell.length_a   1.000
_cell.length_b   1.000
_cell.length_c   1.000
_cell.angle_alpha   90.00
_cell.angle_beta   90.00
_cell.angle_gamma   90.00
#
_symmetry.space_group_name_H-M   'P 1'
#
loop_
_entity.id
_entity.type
_entity.pdbx_description
1 polymer ?
#
loop_
_entity_poly.entity_id
_entity_poly.type
_entity_poly.pdbx_seq_one_letter_code
_entity_poly.pdbx_strand_id
1 'polypeptide(L)'
;MEFRARCDLVFDRYDADRDGALRFAELAALMEAGGRRVETQEAYASMCSKLGCDASAGLGRKDLHLFFEKAPPALWEEVYRSIDPLAGMVRKGAAQLPEAFLERPLSTFLFEDEAQFANVYVELNAHMYYGAAELVSLDTVQAYFGPQRLELHICAPGSFGAKDMYKWKFVVAPLAGEVVPEDCIVELKQTDGRFGSQRLDIKLMKAKKRKWYKVGQVSTGPKT
;
A
#
# COMPACT_ATOMS: atom_id res chain seq x y z
N MET A 1 -10.00 8.52 10.70
CA MET A 1 -10.00 7.05 10.78
C MET A 1 -8.61 6.48 10.51
N GLU A 2 -7.85 7.05 9.56
CA GLU A 2 -6.49 6.65 9.19
C GLU A 2 -5.44 6.59 10.31
N PHE A 3 -5.39 7.60 11.19
CA PHE A 3 -4.36 7.67 12.22
C PHE A 3 -4.36 6.44 13.15
N ARG A 4 -5.54 5.97 13.58
CA ARG A 4 -5.68 4.81 14.47
C ARG A 4 -5.24 3.52 13.79
N ALA A 5 -5.70 3.27 12.57
CA ALA A 5 -5.34 2.06 11.83
C ALA A 5 -3.82 1.96 11.54
N ARG A 6 -3.15 3.10 11.36
CA ARG A 6 -1.69 3.13 11.18
C ARG A 6 -0.95 2.92 12.51
N CYS A 7 -1.45 3.49 13.60
CA CYS A 7 -0.89 3.19 14.91
C CYS A 7 -1.06 1.72 15.27
N ASP A 8 -2.18 1.10 14.87
CA ASP A 8 -2.39 -0.35 15.02
C ASP A 8 -1.35 -1.17 14.23
N LEU A 9 -0.93 -0.72 13.05
CA LEU A 9 0.14 -1.39 12.29
C LEU A 9 1.52 -1.23 12.92
N VAL A 10 1.81 -0.04 13.44
CA VAL A 10 3.01 0.19 14.26
C VAL A 10 3.00 -0.73 15.46
N PHE A 11 1.86 -0.80 16.15
CA PHE A 11 1.68 -1.70 17.28
C PHE A 11 1.96 -3.15 16.89
N ASP A 12 1.26 -3.66 15.87
CA ASP A 12 1.40 -5.05 15.38
C ASP A 12 2.83 -5.41 14.99
N ARG A 13 3.62 -4.43 14.55
CA ARG A 13 4.99 -4.64 14.12
C ARG A 13 5.98 -4.75 15.29
N TYR A 14 5.75 -3.97 16.35
CA TYR A 14 6.65 -3.86 17.50
C TYR A 14 6.22 -4.72 18.70
N ASP A 15 4.96 -5.16 18.75
CA ASP A 15 4.44 -6.18 19.67
C ASP A 15 4.97 -7.56 19.25
N ALA A 16 6.21 -7.84 19.64
CA ALA A 16 7.00 -8.94 19.12
C ALA A 16 6.54 -10.28 19.70
N ASP A 17 6.12 -10.29 20.96
CA ASP A 17 5.58 -11.46 21.62
C ASP A 17 4.06 -11.62 21.46
N ARG A 18 3.38 -10.61 20.89
CA ARG A 18 1.94 -10.58 20.61
C ARG A 18 1.10 -10.68 21.89
N ASP A 19 1.61 -10.16 23.00
CA ASP A 19 0.89 -10.11 24.27
C ASP A 19 -0.14 -8.96 24.32
N GLY A 20 -0.14 -8.09 23.30
CA GLY A 20 -1.06 -6.97 23.20
C GLY A 20 -0.62 -5.73 23.99
N ALA A 21 0.64 -5.68 24.45
CA ALA A 21 1.20 -4.57 25.20
C ALA A 21 2.70 -4.34 24.89
N LEU A 22 3.06 -3.13 24.46
CA LEU A 22 4.47 -2.78 24.22
C LEU A 22 5.20 -2.57 25.54
N ARG A 23 6.07 -3.52 25.90
CA ARG A 23 6.95 -3.43 27.06
C ARG A 23 8.18 -2.57 26.76
N PHE A 24 9.01 -2.33 27.77
CA PHE A 24 10.19 -1.45 27.64
C PHE A 24 11.05 -1.76 26.42
N ALA A 25 11.41 -3.03 26.20
CA ALA A 25 12.28 -3.43 25.09
C ALA A 25 11.64 -3.15 23.71
N GLU A 26 10.35 -3.40 23.58
CA GLU A 26 9.59 -3.21 22.34
C GLU A 26 9.36 -1.72 22.06
N LEU A 27 9.01 -0.94 23.09
CA LEU A 27 8.90 0.51 22.95
C LEU A 27 10.27 1.15 22.67
N ALA A 28 11.35 0.66 23.28
CA ALA A 28 12.70 1.13 22.99
C ALA A 28 13.06 0.90 21.51
N ALA A 29 12.74 -0.28 20.96
CA ALA A 29 12.92 -0.58 19.53
C ALA A 29 12.07 0.33 18.63
N LEU A 30 10.81 0.56 19.00
CA LEU A 30 9.91 1.50 18.31
C LEU A 30 10.51 2.92 18.29
N MET A 31 10.98 3.38 19.44
CA MET A 31 11.54 4.73 19.58
C MET A 31 12.84 4.89 18.80
N GLU A 32 13.70 3.86 18.80
CA GLU A 32 14.94 3.82 18.01
C GLU A 32 14.65 3.92 16.52
N ALA A 33 13.61 3.24 16.03
CA ALA A 33 13.18 3.36 14.65
C ALA A 33 12.65 4.77 14.30
N GLY A 34 12.14 5.51 15.29
CA GLY A 34 11.77 6.92 15.19
C GLY A 34 12.92 7.91 15.38
N GLY A 35 14.17 7.43 15.40
CA GLY A 35 15.36 8.28 15.59
C GLY A 35 15.52 8.82 17.03
N ARG A 36 14.80 8.25 17.99
CA ARG A 36 14.87 8.62 19.42
C ARG A 36 15.31 7.43 20.25
N ARG A 37 15.75 7.66 21.49
CA ARG A 37 16.06 6.57 22.41
C ARG A 37 15.36 6.76 23.73
N VAL A 38 14.88 5.66 24.28
CA VAL A 38 14.46 5.57 25.68
C VAL A 38 15.55 4.79 26.38
N GLU A 39 16.44 5.50 27.07
CA GLU A 39 17.69 4.92 27.57
C GLU A 39 17.49 4.14 28.87
N THR A 40 16.43 4.43 29.63
CA THR A 40 16.23 3.86 30.97
C THR A 40 14.79 3.40 31.20
N GLN A 41 14.65 2.36 32.03
CA GLN A 41 13.36 1.86 32.52
C GLN A 41 12.58 2.96 33.25
N GLU A 42 13.27 3.89 33.92
CA GLU A 42 12.68 5.02 34.64
C GLU A 42 12.05 6.04 33.67
N ALA A 43 12.71 6.33 32.55
CA ALA A 43 12.16 7.19 31.50
C ALA A 43 10.90 6.58 30.87
N TYR A 44 10.91 5.26 30.67
CA TYR A 44 9.73 4.51 30.24
C TYR A 44 8.59 4.57 31.26
N ALA A 45 8.88 4.32 32.54
CA ALA A 45 7.88 4.40 33.59
C ALA A 45 7.28 5.81 33.73
N SER A 46 8.11 6.84 33.61
CA SER A 46 7.65 8.24 33.59
C SER A 46 6.72 8.52 32.40
N MET A 47 7.03 7.96 31.23
CA MET A 47 6.18 8.09 30.04
C MET A 47 4.84 7.40 30.22
N CYS A 48 4.83 6.16 30.73
CA CYS A 48 3.61 5.41 31.02
C CYS A 48 2.72 6.18 32.00
N SER A 49 3.30 6.73 33.06
CA SER A 49 2.60 7.55 34.05
C SER A 49 1.94 8.79 33.42
N LYS A 50 2.62 9.47 32.48
CA LYS A 50 2.05 10.63 31.74
C LYS A 50 0.91 10.25 30.77
N LEU A 51 0.89 9.00 30.32
CA LEU A 51 -0.18 8.46 29.48
C LEU A 51 -1.34 7.88 30.30
N GLY A 52 -1.14 7.69 31.61
CA GLY A 52 -2.12 7.08 32.51
C GLY A 52 -2.12 5.55 32.46
N CYS A 53 -1.04 4.92 32.00
CA CYS A 53 -0.89 3.46 31.96
C CYS A 53 0.15 2.95 32.96
N ASP A 54 0.03 1.67 33.31
CA ASP A 54 0.96 0.98 34.20
C ASP A 54 2.16 0.47 33.41
N ALA A 55 3.35 0.92 33.80
CA ALA A 55 4.61 0.51 33.17
C ALA A 55 4.89 -0.99 33.29
N SER A 56 4.34 -1.66 34.29
CA SER A 56 4.47 -3.12 34.45
C SER A 56 3.55 -3.90 33.51
N ALA A 57 2.42 -3.31 33.11
CA ALA A 57 1.46 -3.89 32.17
C ALA A 57 1.83 -3.63 30.71
N GLY A 58 2.58 -2.56 30.43
CA GLY A 58 2.97 -2.17 29.08
C GLY A 58 1.99 -1.16 28.44
N LEU A 59 2.35 -0.64 27.26
CA LEU A 59 1.47 0.27 26.51
C LEU A 59 0.56 -0.56 25.60
N GLY A 60 -0.75 -0.48 25.80
CA GLY A 60 -1.71 -1.03 24.86
C GLY A 60 -1.90 -0.14 23.62
N ARG A 61 -2.67 -0.62 22.64
CA ARG A 61 -2.99 0.13 21.41
C ARG A 61 -3.52 1.54 21.67
N LYS A 62 -4.42 1.66 22.65
CA LYS A 62 -5.00 2.95 23.06
C LYS A 62 -3.95 3.91 23.58
N ASP A 63 -2.98 3.41 24.35
CA ASP A 63 -1.92 4.22 24.93
C ASP A 63 -0.93 4.65 23.84
N LEU A 64 -0.63 3.78 22.88
CA LEU A 64 0.19 4.13 21.71
C LEU A 64 -0.48 5.21 20.85
N HIS A 65 -1.80 5.19 20.71
CA HIS A 65 -2.54 6.25 20.01
C HIS A 65 -2.36 7.60 20.71
N LEU A 66 -2.59 7.63 22.02
CA LEU A 66 -2.42 8.84 22.83
C LEU A 66 -0.97 9.33 22.83
N PHE A 67 -0.02 8.40 22.80
CA PHE A 67 1.40 8.70 22.69
C PHE A 67 1.69 9.45 21.38
N PHE A 68 1.25 8.92 20.24
CA PHE A 68 1.47 9.57 18.95
C PHE A 68 0.66 10.85 18.74
N GLU A 69 -0.52 11.00 19.36
CA GLU A 69 -1.28 12.26 19.34
C GLU A 69 -0.54 13.39 20.06
N LYS A 70 0.20 13.06 21.13
CA LYS A 70 1.00 14.03 21.89
C LYS A 70 2.42 14.19 21.35
N ALA A 71 2.88 13.26 20.51
CA ALA A 71 4.22 13.30 19.95
C ALA A 71 4.32 14.33 18.81
N PRO A 72 5.53 14.86 18.54
CA PRO A 72 5.76 15.63 17.32
C PRO A 72 5.44 14.79 16.08
N PRO A 73 4.73 15.33 15.07
CA PRO A 73 4.36 14.58 13.86
C PRO A 73 5.55 13.88 13.18
N ALA A 74 6.73 14.50 13.22
CA ALA A 74 7.96 13.95 12.66
C ALA A 74 8.36 12.59 13.26
N LEU A 75 8.13 12.38 14.57
CA LEU A 75 8.45 11.11 15.23
C LEU A 75 7.55 10.00 14.71
N TRP A 76 6.24 10.26 14.71
CA TRP A 76 5.22 9.35 14.19
C TRP A 76 5.54 8.94 12.74
N GLU A 77 5.86 9.90 11.88
CA GLU A 77 6.20 9.64 10.49
C GLU A 77 7.45 8.76 10.36
N GLU A 78 8.49 9.02 11.14
CA GLU A 78 9.75 8.25 11.07
C GLU A 78 9.55 6.80 11.52
N VAL A 79 8.78 6.57 12.59
CA VAL A 79 8.40 5.22 13.03
C VAL A 79 7.56 4.51 11.96
N TYR A 80 6.53 5.16 11.42
CA TYR A 80 5.70 4.55 10.38
C TYR A 80 6.50 4.21 9.12
N ARG A 81 7.48 5.05 8.73
CA ARG A 81 8.39 4.79 7.61
C ARG A 81 9.31 3.58 7.82
N SER A 82 9.70 3.30 9.07
CA SER A 82 10.57 2.17 9.38
C SER A 82 9.89 0.82 9.13
N ILE A 83 8.55 0.78 9.16
CA ILE A 83 7.76 -0.45 9.06
C ILE A 83 7.05 -0.59 7.71
N ASP A 84 6.86 0.52 6.99
CA ASP A 84 6.27 0.57 5.66
C ASP A 84 7.34 1.05 4.65
N PRO A 85 7.98 0.13 3.90
CA PRO A 85 9.03 0.46 2.93
C PRO A 85 8.61 1.49 1.88
N LEU A 86 7.32 1.57 1.55
CA LEU A 86 6.79 2.57 0.60
C LEU A 86 6.75 3.96 1.23
N ALA A 87 6.55 4.06 2.55
CA ALA A 87 6.69 5.32 3.26
C ALA A 87 8.18 5.76 3.33
N GLY A 88 9.15 4.85 3.27
CA GLY A 88 10.58 5.17 3.14
C GLY A 88 10.94 5.85 1.81
N MET A 89 10.23 5.55 0.72
CA MET A 89 10.39 6.20 -0.59
C MET A 89 10.00 7.70 -0.55
N VAL A 90 9.28 8.13 0.49
CA VAL A 90 8.72 9.49 0.61
C VAL A 90 9.78 10.57 0.91
N ARG A 91 10.89 10.22 1.59
CA ARG A 91 11.81 11.21 2.20
C ARG A 91 12.85 11.80 1.25
N LYS A 92 13.29 11.06 0.23
CA LYS A 92 14.42 11.52 -0.60
C LYS A 92 14.01 12.32 -1.83
N GLY A 93 12.75 12.23 -2.26
CA GLY A 93 12.48 12.24 -3.70
C GLY A 93 13.26 11.07 -4.32
N ALA A 94 12.70 10.33 -5.24
CA ALA A 94 13.51 9.32 -5.90
C ALA A 94 14.59 10.06 -6.72
N ALA A 95 15.81 10.20 -6.21
CA ALA A 95 16.92 10.85 -6.92
C ALA A 95 17.11 10.21 -8.31
N GLN A 96 16.79 8.92 -8.38
CA GLN A 96 16.26 8.22 -9.55
C GLN A 96 15.04 7.41 -9.07
N LEU A 97 13.91 7.52 -9.76
CA LEU A 97 12.86 6.51 -9.68
C LEU A 97 13.53 5.15 -9.93
N PRO A 98 13.30 4.11 -9.11
CA PRO A 98 13.79 2.78 -9.44
C PRO A 98 13.35 2.46 -10.87
N GLU A 99 14.30 2.12 -11.74
CA GLU A 99 13.99 1.58 -13.07
C GLU A 99 13.11 0.32 -12.95
N ALA A 100 13.10 -0.30 -11.76
CA ALA A 100 12.18 -1.32 -11.33
C ALA A 100 10.78 -0.74 -11.10
N PHE A 101 10.07 -0.58 -12.23
CA PHE A 101 8.63 -0.76 -12.34
C PHE A 101 8.11 -1.76 -11.31
N LEU A 102 7.00 -1.44 -10.63
CA LEU A 102 6.19 -2.47 -9.96
C LEU A 102 5.43 -3.24 -11.05
N GLU A 103 6.16 -4.04 -11.82
CA GLU A 103 5.54 -5.14 -12.57
C GLU A 103 5.07 -6.14 -11.52
N ARG A 104 3.78 -6.04 -11.17
CA ARG A 104 3.13 -7.01 -10.29
C ARG A 104 2.44 -8.00 -11.21
N PRO A 105 3.02 -9.20 -11.43
CA PRO A 105 2.26 -10.25 -12.08
C PRO A 105 1.04 -10.50 -11.21
N LEU A 106 -0.15 -10.34 -11.80
CA LEU A 106 -1.37 -10.60 -11.06
C LEU A 106 -1.44 -12.11 -10.86
N SER A 107 -1.07 -12.59 -9.67
CA SER A 107 -0.95 -14.02 -9.35
C SER A 107 -2.26 -14.78 -9.50
N THR A 108 -3.39 -14.07 -9.54
CA THR A 108 -4.75 -14.65 -9.56
C THR A 108 -5.76 -13.72 -10.21
N PHE A 109 -5.82 -13.67 -11.54
CA PHE A 109 -7.10 -13.39 -12.21
C PHE A 109 -7.49 -14.64 -12.98
N LEU A 110 -8.38 -15.41 -12.39
CA LEU A 110 -9.12 -16.45 -13.09
C LEU A 110 -10.31 -15.74 -13.73
N PHE A 111 -10.23 -15.52 -15.03
CA PHE A 111 -11.41 -15.15 -15.78
C PHE A 111 -12.27 -16.40 -15.97
N GLU A 112 -13.56 -16.30 -15.70
CA GLU A 112 -14.49 -17.34 -16.14
C GLU A 112 -14.59 -17.34 -17.67
N ASP A 113 -14.74 -18.52 -18.28
CA ASP A 113 -14.76 -18.72 -19.74
C ASP A 113 -15.81 -17.85 -20.45
N GLU A 114 -16.86 -17.44 -19.74
CA GLU A 114 -17.99 -16.65 -20.27
C GLU A 114 -17.98 -15.18 -19.84
N ALA A 115 -17.04 -14.76 -18.99
CA ALA A 115 -16.98 -13.39 -18.50
C ALA A 115 -16.55 -12.41 -19.61
N GLN A 116 -17.40 -11.42 -19.88
CA GLN A 116 -17.11 -10.31 -20.81
C GLN A 116 -16.17 -9.27 -20.22
N PHE A 117 -16.04 -9.23 -18.89
CA PHE A 117 -15.25 -8.25 -18.17
C PHE A 117 -14.43 -8.91 -17.05
N ALA A 118 -13.36 -8.25 -16.64
CA ALA A 118 -12.77 -8.48 -15.33
C ALA A 118 -12.33 -7.18 -14.70
N ASN A 119 -12.26 -7.19 -13.37
CA ASN A 119 -11.89 -6.03 -12.59
C ASN A 119 -10.50 -6.24 -12.03
N VAL A 120 -9.59 -5.31 -12.26
CA VAL A 120 -8.30 -5.20 -11.56
C VAL A 120 -8.43 -4.08 -10.54
N TYR A 121 -7.85 -4.26 -9.36
CA TYR A 121 -7.90 -3.26 -8.29
C TYR A 121 -6.49 -2.78 -7.96
N VAL A 122 -6.28 -1.46 -7.95
CA VAL A 122 -5.01 -0.84 -7.53
C VAL A 122 -5.27 0.07 -6.35
N GLU A 123 -4.84 -0.36 -5.16
CA GLU A 123 -4.92 0.46 -3.95
C GLU A 123 -3.79 1.49 -3.94
N LEU A 124 -4.13 2.77 -4.11
CA LEU A 124 -3.14 3.82 -4.39
C LEU A 124 -2.08 3.97 -3.29
N ASN A 125 -2.51 4.04 -2.03
CA ASN A 125 -1.60 4.18 -0.89
C ASN A 125 -0.71 2.94 -0.69
N ALA A 126 -1.19 1.75 -1.09
CA ALA A 126 -0.43 0.50 -0.97
C ALA A 126 0.48 0.21 -2.16
N HIS A 127 0.25 0.85 -3.32
CA HIS A 127 0.97 0.55 -4.56
C HIS A 127 1.84 1.70 -5.09
N MET A 128 1.63 2.94 -4.64
CA MET A 128 2.43 4.11 -5.03
C MET A 128 3.28 4.62 -3.86
N TYR A 129 2.68 5.47 -3.04
CA TYR A 129 3.27 6.06 -1.85
C TYR A 129 2.13 6.50 -0.94
N TYR A 130 2.45 6.71 0.32
CA TYR A 130 1.51 7.20 1.32
C TYR A 130 0.83 8.51 0.88
N GLY A 131 -0.49 8.62 1.06
CA GLY A 131 -1.25 9.83 0.71
C GLY A 131 -1.43 10.06 -0.81
N ALA A 132 -1.02 9.11 -1.65
CA ALA A 132 -1.34 9.14 -3.08
C ALA A 132 -2.85 9.21 -3.33
N ALA A 133 -3.66 8.56 -2.48
CA ALA A 133 -5.13 8.61 -2.56
C ALA A 133 -5.74 10.00 -2.37
N GLU A 134 -5.00 10.98 -1.84
CA GLU A 134 -5.48 12.37 -1.69
C GLU A 134 -5.13 13.23 -2.92
N LEU A 135 -4.17 12.78 -3.73
CA LEU A 135 -3.55 13.57 -4.79
C LEU A 135 -3.86 13.04 -6.18
N VAL A 136 -4.11 11.74 -6.31
CA VAL A 136 -4.47 11.09 -7.57
C VAL A 136 -5.96 11.32 -7.85
N SER A 137 -6.25 11.74 -9.07
CA SER A 137 -7.61 11.85 -9.62
C SER A 137 -7.71 11.13 -10.95
N LEU A 138 -8.92 10.88 -11.45
CA LEU A 138 -9.10 10.23 -12.75
C LEU A 138 -8.44 10.99 -13.90
N ASP A 139 -8.39 12.32 -13.83
CA ASP A 139 -7.72 13.17 -14.84
C ASP A 139 -6.20 12.95 -14.90
N THR A 140 -5.63 12.41 -13.82
CA THR A 140 -4.20 12.08 -13.75
C THR A 140 -3.88 10.65 -14.16
N VAL A 141 -4.89 9.85 -14.52
CA VAL A 141 -4.74 8.42 -14.85
C VAL A 141 -5.03 8.19 -16.33
N GLN A 142 -4.13 7.48 -17.00
CA GLN A 142 -4.28 7.10 -18.40
C GLN A 142 -3.97 5.62 -18.59
N ALA A 143 -4.83 4.92 -19.31
CA ALA A 143 -4.67 3.50 -19.63
C ALA A 143 -4.14 3.33 -21.06
N TYR A 144 -3.17 2.43 -21.23
CA TYR A 144 -2.58 2.10 -22.51
C TYR A 144 -2.53 0.58 -22.70
N PHE A 145 -3.07 0.10 -23.81
CA PHE A 145 -2.97 -1.31 -24.18
C PHE A 145 -1.72 -1.54 -25.04
N GLY A 146 -0.86 -2.44 -24.57
CA GLY A 146 0.27 -2.97 -25.32
C GLY A 146 0.03 -4.41 -25.76
N PRO A 147 0.95 -5.00 -26.54
CA PRO A 147 0.89 -6.42 -26.90
C PRO A 147 0.95 -7.27 -25.61
N GLN A 148 -0.20 -7.80 -25.18
CA GLN A 148 -0.38 -8.64 -23.97
C GLN A 148 -0.17 -7.93 -22.63
N ARG A 149 -0.32 -6.61 -22.55
CA ARG A 149 -0.26 -5.91 -21.26
C ARG A 149 -1.14 -4.67 -21.25
N LEU A 150 -1.63 -4.33 -20.07
CA LEU A 150 -2.22 -3.02 -19.79
C LEU A 150 -1.20 -2.22 -19.00
N GLU A 151 -0.93 -0.99 -19.43
CA GLU A 151 -0.12 -0.02 -18.70
C GLU A 151 -1.03 1.08 -18.16
N LEU A 152 -1.03 1.30 -16.85
CA LEU A 152 -1.64 2.48 -16.25
C LEU A 152 -0.56 3.50 -15.94
N HIS A 153 -0.69 4.67 -16.54
CA HIS A 153 0.15 5.82 -16.31
C HIS A 153 -0.57 6.77 -15.35
N ILE A 154 0.01 7.03 -14.20
CA ILE A 154 -0.56 7.92 -13.17
C ILE A 154 0.41 9.07 -12.94
N CYS A 155 -0.03 10.31 -13.17
CA CYS A 155 0.76 11.49 -12.88
C CYS A 155 0.50 11.94 -11.44
N ALA A 156 1.45 11.74 -10.55
CA ALA A 156 1.32 12.09 -9.14
C ALA A 156 2.67 12.47 -8.54
N PRO A 157 2.71 13.19 -7.41
CA PRO A 157 3.96 13.46 -6.71
C PRO A 157 4.78 12.19 -6.43
N GLY A 158 6.09 12.35 -6.24
CA GLY A 158 6.96 11.20 -5.93
C GLY A 158 6.79 10.72 -4.49
N SER A 159 6.18 11.57 -3.67
CA SER A 159 5.94 11.36 -2.26
C SER A 159 4.86 12.31 -1.73
N PHE A 160 4.35 12.03 -0.53
CA PHE A 160 3.38 12.92 0.10
C PHE A 160 3.94 14.31 0.35
N GLY A 161 3.22 15.34 -0.08
CA GLY A 161 3.64 16.74 0.05
C GLY A 161 4.78 17.15 -0.88
N ALA A 162 5.30 16.26 -1.75
CA ALA A 162 6.23 16.66 -2.79
C ALA A 162 5.54 17.57 -3.81
N LYS A 163 6.30 18.55 -4.31
CA LYS A 163 5.83 19.49 -5.34
C LYS A 163 6.04 18.95 -6.75
N ASP A 164 7.09 18.16 -6.94
CA ASP A 164 7.45 17.62 -8.24
C ASP A 164 6.53 16.46 -8.60
N MET A 165 5.96 16.53 -9.80
CA MET A 165 5.09 15.50 -10.36
C MET A 165 5.92 14.44 -11.08
N TYR A 166 5.53 13.18 -10.90
CA TYR A 166 6.17 12.03 -11.52
C TYR A 166 5.14 11.20 -12.26
N LYS A 167 5.60 10.52 -13.31
CA LYS A 167 4.79 9.56 -14.05
C LYS A 167 5.03 8.16 -13.49
N TRP A 168 4.06 7.68 -12.71
CA TRP A 168 4.00 6.31 -12.23
C TRP A 168 3.48 5.41 -13.34
N LYS A 169 4.12 4.26 -13.54
CA LYS A 169 3.71 3.28 -14.54
C LYS A 169 3.46 1.94 -13.87
N PHE A 170 2.20 1.51 -13.88
CA PHE A 170 1.79 0.18 -13.43
C PHE A 170 1.58 -0.71 -14.64
N VAL A 171 2.25 -1.85 -14.66
CA VAL A 171 2.12 -2.81 -15.75
C VAL A 171 1.34 -4.02 -15.24
N VAL A 172 0.17 -4.23 -15.83
CA VAL A 172 -0.64 -5.43 -15.65
C VAL A 172 -0.27 -6.40 -16.77
N ALA A 173 0.51 -7.42 -16.41
CA ALA A 173 1.02 -8.45 -17.33
C ALA A 173 1.15 -9.82 -16.64
N PRO A 174 1.15 -10.93 -17.40
CA PRO A 174 0.75 -11.02 -18.81
C PRO A 174 -0.77 -11.09 -18.96
N LEU A 175 -1.35 -10.30 -19.87
CA LEU A 175 -2.71 -10.52 -20.37
C LEU A 175 -2.64 -11.69 -21.36
N ALA A 176 -2.67 -12.91 -20.83
CA ALA A 176 -2.51 -14.11 -21.65
C ALA A 176 -3.84 -14.60 -22.25
N GLY A 177 -3.72 -15.25 -23.41
CA GLY A 177 -4.83 -15.80 -24.20
C GLY A 177 -4.98 -15.11 -25.56
N GLU A 178 -5.79 -15.69 -26.45
CA GLU A 178 -6.12 -15.07 -27.76
C GLU A 178 -6.87 -13.74 -27.64
N VAL A 179 -7.38 -13.41 -26.45
CA VAL A 179 -8.20 -12.23 -26.21
C VAL A 179 -7.46 -11.25 -25.33
N VAL A 180 -6.80 -10.29 -25.96
CA VAL A 180 -6.30 -9.09 -25.30
C VAL A 180 -7.52 -8.18 -25.06
N PRO A 181 -7.81 -7.72 -23.83
CA PRO A 181 -8.82 -6.69 -23.64
C PRO A 181 -8.50 -5.48 -24.50
N GLU A 182 -9.50 -4.99 -25.23
CA GLU A 182 -9.34 -3.91 -26.22
C GLU A 182 -9.69 -2.54 -25.61
N ASP A 183 -10.38 -2.57 -24.47
CA ASP A 183 -10.85 -1.38 -23.78
C ASP A 183 -10.90 -1.63 -22.26
N CYS A 184 -10.88 -0.55 -21.50
CA CYS A 184 -11.13 -0.58 -20.07
C CYS A 184 -11.87 0.66 -19.59
N ILE A 185 -12.67 0.47 -18.55
CA ILE A 185 -13.21 1.56 -17.76
C ILE A 185 -12.37 1.65 -16.49
N VAL A 186 -11.86 2.84 -16.20
CA VAL A 186 -11.14 3.13 -14.96
C VAL A 186 -12.03 3.98 -14.07
N GLU A 187 -12.34 3.49 -12.88
CA GLU A 187 -13.10 4.21 -11.87
C GLU A 187 -12.23 4.41 -10.62
N LEU A 188 -12.38 5.56 -9.96
CA LEU A 188 -11.75 5.83 -8.69
C LEU A 188 -12.80 5.65 -7.60
N LYS A 189 -12.63 4.64 -6.75
CA LYS A 189 -13.58 4.33 -5.67
C LYS A 189 -12.97 4.58 -4.31
N GLN A 190 -13.77 5.17 -3.43
CA GLN A 190 -13.47 5.19 -2.01
C GLN A 190 -13.56 3.75 -1.47
N THR A 191 -12.65 3.39 -0.57
CA THR A 191 -12.68 2.10 0.11
C THR A 191 -12.70 2.31 1.61
N ASP A 192 -13.34 1.37 2.31
CA ASP A 192 -13.30 1.30 3.78
C ASP A 192 -12.01 0.62 4.29
N GLY A 193 -10.99 0.50 3.43
CA GLY A 193 -9.72 -0.13 3.75
C GLY A 193 -8.97 0.61 4.87
N ARG A 194 -8.04 -0.11 5.53
CA ARG A 194 -7.27 0.38 6.71
C ARG A 194 -6.58 1.74 6.50
N PHE A 195 -6.37 2.19 5.26
CA PHE A 195 -5.60 3.39 4.94
C PHE A 195 -6.39 4.51 4.28
N GLY A 196 -7.72 4.58 4.46
CA GLY A 196 -8.54 5.66 3.88
C GLY A 196 -8.26 5.80 2.39
N SER A 197 -8.29 4.67 1.69
CA SER A 197 -7.54 4.49 0.46
C SER A 197 -8.50 4.46 -0.71
N GLN A 198 -8.54 5.53 -1.49
CA GLN A 198 -9.07 5.40 -2.82
C GLN A 198 -8.33 4.27 -3.55
N ARG A 199 -9.08 3.50 -4.34
CA ARG A 199 -8.52 2.50 -5.26
C ARG A 199 -8.99 2.77 -6.67
N LEU A 200 -8.17 2.40 -7.63
CA LEU A 200 -8.58 2.33 -9.03
C LEU A 200 -9.22 0.98 -9.29
N ASP A 201 -10.49 0.98 -9.68
CA ASP A 201 -11.22 -0.15 -10.23
C ASP A 201 -11.06 -0.10 -11.76
N ILE A 202 -10.30 -1.04 -12.32
CA ILE A 202 -10.08 -1.13 -13.76
C ILE A 202 -10.90 -2.30 -14.30
N LYS A 203 -12.01 -1.99 -14.96
CA LYS A 203 -12.85 -2.98 -15.65
C LYS A 203 -12.34 -3.19 -17.06
N LEU A 204 -11.58 -4.26 -17.27
CA LEU A 204 -11.14 -4.74 -18.58
C LEU A 204 -12.33 -5.31 -19.36
N MET A 205 -12.44 -5.01 -20.65
CA MET A 205 -13.55 -5.42 -21.49
C MET A 205 -13.08 -6.13 -22.76
N LYS A 206 -13.84 -7.15 -23.18
CA LYS A 206 -13.70 -7.77 -24.50
C LYS A 206 -14.64 -7.12 -25.50
N ALA A 207 -14.19 -6.94 -26.73
CA ALA A 207 -15.11 -6.62 -27.83
C ALA A 207 -16.04 -7.79 -28.19
N LYS A 208 -15.62 -9.06 -27.95
CA LYS A 208 -16.39 -10.27 -28.29
C LYS A 208 -16.32 -11.33 -27.19
N LYS A 209 -17.42 -12.06 -26.96
CA LYS A 209 -17.43 -13.26 -26.10
C LYS A 209 -16.54 -14.33 -26.72
N ARG A 210 -15.36 -14.54 -26.15
CA ARG A 210 -14.39 -15.58 -26.51
C ARG A 210 -13.82 -16.15 -25.21
N LYS A 211 -13.37 -17.40 -25.17
CA LYS A 211 -12.79 -17.98 -23.94
C LYS A 211 -11.47 -17.30 -23.57
N TRP A 212 -11.20 -17.15 -22.27
CA TRP A 212 -9.89 -16.74 -21.78
C TRP A 212 -9.03 -18.01 -21.64
N TYR A 213 -7.91 -18.10 -22.36
CA TYR A 213 -7.00 -19.24 -22.18
C TYR A 213 -6.04 -18.94 -21.04
N LYS A 214 -5.97 -19.86 -20.08
CA LYS A 214 -5.12 -19.75 -18.89
C LYS A 214 -3.64 -19.89 -19.28
N VAL A 215 -2.77 -19.07 -18.68
CA VAL A 215 -1.30 -19.23 -18.79
C VAL A 215 -0.92 -20.64 -18.33
N GLY A 216 -0.23 -21.39 -19.18
CA GLY A 216 0.33 -22.71 -18.85
C GLY A 216 -0.56 -23.91 -19.21
N GLN A 217 -1.80 -23.71 -19.66
CA GLN A 217 -2.53 -24.77 -20.37
C GLN A 217 -2.25 -24.64 -21.86
N VAL A 218 -1.22 -25.35 -22.33
CA VAL A 218 -1.10 -25.67 -23.76
C VAL A 218 -2.43 -26.32 -24.15
N SER A 219 -3.17 -25.73 -25.09
CA SER A 219 -4.32 -26.38 -25.68
C SER A 219 -3.83 -27.57 -26.50
N THR A 220 -3.54 -28.69 -25.85
CA THR A 220 -3.38 -30.00 -26.50
C THR A 220 -4.77 -30.54 -26.84
N GLY A 221 -5.56 -29.76 -27.58
CA GLY A 221 -6.75 -30.24 -28.27
C GLY A 221 -6.30 -30.86 -29.59
N PRO A 222 -6.76 -32.08 -29.95
CA PRO A 222 -6.37 -32.70 -31.20
C PRO A 222 -6.83 -31.83 -32.37
N LYS A 223 -5.92 -31.52 -33.28
CA LYS A 223 -6.26 -31.00 -34.60
C LYS A 223 -6.99 -32.13 -35.34
N THR A 224 -8.31 -32.01 -35.47
CA THR A 224 -9.12 -32.77 -36.44
C THR A 224 -9.52 -31.85 -37.57
#